data_AF-C7BTJ6-F1
#
_entry.id   AF-C7BTJ6-F1
#
_cell.length_a   1.000
_cell.length_b   1.000
_cell.length_c   1.000
_cell.angle_alpha   90.00
_cell.angle_beta   90.00
_cell.angle_gamma   90.00
#
_symmetry.space_group_name_H-M   'P 1'
#
loop_
_entity.id
_entity.type
_entity.pdbx_description
1 polymer ?
#
loop_
_entity_poly.entity_id
_entity_poly.type
_entity_poly.pdbx_seq_one_letter_code
_entity_poly.pdbx_strand_id
1 'polypeptide(L)'
;MGISNVLFILDVGQIDSSRQDLCLDATIRGINMLRDIDPGIEIVSSGTSFPRTFAEYGKESGAISMLEWQNYLAIGGEKVALYGDAASIHGEFYPGSYAKFVARIDYPTPGVWRFERRAGSHQRDELYQLAAKDIVTDEGWDDSLEVWGTEIIKSVSEGNVSRFKSPSKWISVRVNLHIERMIRFIEDGVLSHINDDTDEYNSVEW
;
A
#
# COMPACT_ATOMS: atom_id res chain seq x y z
N MET A 1 -30.62 14.88 -24.29
CA MET A 1 -30.06 14.56 -22.96
C MET A 1 -28.66 14.04 -23.18
N GLY A 2 -27.64 14.84 -22.87
CA GLY A 2 -26.25 14.37 -22.87
C GLY A 2 -25.96 13.60 -21.58
N ILE A 3 -24.98 12.69 -21.64
CA ILE A 3 -24.45 12.06 -20.42
C ILE A 3 -23.78 13.16 -19.61
N SER A 4 -24.09 13.23 -18.32
CA SER A 4 -23.45 14.13 -17.34
C SER A 4 -22.85 13.27 -16.24
N ASN A 5 -21.76 13.74 -15.62
CA ASN A 5 -21.02 13.07 -14.53
C ASN A 5 -20.37 11.75 -14.98
N VAL A 6 -19.45 11.83 -15.94
CA VAL A 6 -18.63 10.68 -16.36
C VAL A 6 -17.32 10.68 -15.58
N LEU A 7 -17.04 9.58 -14.90
CA LEU A 7 -15.76 9.28 -14.27
C LEU A 7 -14.99 8.27 -15.13
N PHE A 8 -13.77 8.58 -15.50
CA PHE A 8 -12.86 7.63 -16.17
C PHE A 8 -11.89 7.05 -15.15
N ILE A 9 -11.73 5.73 -15.15
CA ILE A 9 -10.72 5.04 -14.35
C ILE A 9 -9.64 4.55 -15.32
N LEU A 10 -8.44 5.10 -15.20
CA LEU A 10 -7.27 4.67 -15.95
C LEU A 10 -6.49 3.69 -15.09
N ASP A 11 -6.73 2.40 -15.31
CA ASP A 11 -6.07 1.31 -14.57
C ASP A 11 -4.88 0.76 -15.38
N VAL A 12 -3.67 0.88 -14.81
CA VAL A 12 -2.43 0.35 -15.41
C VAL A 12 -2.07 -1.07 -14.95
N GLY A 13 -2.93 -1.69 -14.13
CA GLY A 13 -2.77 -3.05 -13.62
C GLY A 13 -1.66 -3.17 -12.59
N GLN A 14 -0.95 -4.30 -12.64
CA GLN A 14 0.19 -4.58 -11.78
C GLN A 14 1.41 -3.75 -12.22
N ILE A 15 1.96 -2.99 -11.27
CA ILE A 15 3.18 -2.20 -11.42
C ILE A 15 4.34 -2.94 -10.73
N ASP A 16 5.49 -2.95 -11.37
CA ASP A 16 6.77 -3.34 -10.80
C ASP A 16 7.82 -2.28 -11.17
N SER A 17 8.97 -2.31 -10.51
CA SER A 17 10.02 -1.29 -10.71
C SER A 17 10.55 -1.23 -12.15
N SER A 18 10.49 -2.33 -12.91
CA SER A 18 10.93 -2.34 -14.31
C SER A 18 9.93 -1.69 -15.27
N ARG A 19 8.67 -1.53 -14.83
CA ARG A 19 7.56 -1.00 -15.64
C ARG A 19 7.00 0.33 -15.13
N GLN A 20 7.50 0.85 -14.01
CA GLN A 20 6.95 2.05 -13.35
C GLN A 20 6.87 3.24 -14.30
N ASP A 21 7.97 3.59 -14.98
CA ASP A 21 8.03 4.71 -15.93
C ASP A 21 7.06 4.51 -17.10
N LEU A 22 7.00 3.29 -17.63
CA LEU A 22 6.08 2.96 -18.73
C LEU A 22 4.61 3.14 -18.31
N CYS A 23 4.27 2.71 -17.09
CA CYS A 23 2.93 2.89 -16.52
C CYS A 23 2.61 4.38 -16.30
N LEU A 24 3.55 5.15 -15.74
CA LEU A 24 3.41 6.59 -15.54
C LEU A 24 3.14 7.32 -16.87
N ASP A 25 3.98 7.04 -17.87
CA ASP A 25 3.87 7.58 -19.22
C ASP A 25 2.52 7.26 -19.88
N ALA A 26 2.03 6.02 -19.71
CA ALA A 26 0.74 5.61 -20.24
C ALA A 26 -0.42 6.36 -19.57
N THR A 27 -0.36 6.54 -18.24
CA THR A 27 -1.34 7.32 -17.48
C THR A 27 -1.35 8.78 -17.94
N ILE A 28 -0.19 9.44 -18.06
CA ILE A 28 -0.09 10.84 -18.51
C ILE A 28 -0.69 10.99 -19.91
N ARG A 29 -0.36 10.10 -20.84
CA ARG A 29 -0.94 10.13 -22.19
C ARG A 29 -2.47 9.96 -22.16
N GLY A 30 -2.98 9.01 -21.37
CA GLY A 30 -4.42 8.79 -21.22
C GLY A 30 -5.15 10.01 -20.66
N ILE A 31 -4.58 10.65 -19.64
CA ILE A 31 -5.11 11.88 -19.05
C ILE A 31 -5.19 13.00 -20.10
N ASN A 32 -4.08 13.25 -20.81
CA ASN A 32 -4.04 14.30 -21.82
C ASN A 32 -5.04 14.06 -22.95
N MET A 33 -5.15 12.82 -23.43
CA MET A 33 -6.13 12.47 -24.47
C MET A 33 -7.58 12.72 -24.03
N LEU A 34 -7.92 12.43 -22.76
CA LEU A 34 -9.25 12.71 -22.24
C LEU A 34 -9.47 14.21 -22.06
N ARG A 35 -8.48 14.95 -21.56
CA ARG A 35 -8.57 16.41 -21.35
C ARG A 35 -8.59 17.21 -22.65
N ASP A 36 -8.00 16.69 -23.73
CA ASP A 36 -8.12 17.24 -25.08
C ASP A 36 -9.56 17.16 -25.61
N ILE A 37 -10.33 16.15 -25.19
CA ILE A 37 -11.75 16.01 -25.51
C ILE A 37 -12.58 16.97 -24.66
N ASP A 38 -12.38 16.93 -23.34
CA ASP A 38 -13.05 17.81 -22.39
C ASP A 38 -12.15 18.05 -21.16
N PRO A 39 -11.67 19.29 -20.95
CA PRO A 39 -10.87 19.66 -19.79
C PRO A 39 -11.55 19.46 -18.45
N GLY A 40 -12.86 19.17 -18.39
CA GLY A 40 -13.64 18.92 -17.18
C GLY A 40 -13.78 17.45 -16.77
N ILE A 41 -13.33 16.48 -17.58
CA ILE A 41 -13.51 15.05 -17.29
C ILE A 41 -12.86 14.63 -15.96
N GLU A 42 -13.59 13.99 -15.07
CA GLU A 42 -13.02 13.45 -13.84
C GLU A 42 -12.29 12.13 -14.12
N ILE A 43 -11.08 11.99 -13.58
CA ILE A 43 -10.18 10.86 -13.87
C ILE A 43 -9.64 10.29 -12.56
N VAL A 44 -9.68 8.97 -12.41
CA VAL A 44 -8.95 8.20 -11.39
C VAL A 44 -7.71 7.59 -12.05
N SER A 45 -6.54 7.80 -11.44
CA SER A 45 -5.34 7.03 -11.76
C SER A 45 -5.29 5.81 -10.84
N SER A 46 -5.35 4.60 -11.42
CA SER A 46 -5.43 3.34 -10.69
C SER A 46 -4.31 2.37 -11.06
N GLY A 47 -3.83 1.61 -10.09
CA GLY A 47 -2.89 0.51 -10.27
C GLY A 47 -2.62 -0.21 -8.96
N THR A 48 -1.73 -1.20 -8.98
CA THR A 48 -1.25 -1.83 -7.75
C THR A 48 0.18 -2.30 -7.92
N SER A 49 1.04 -1.97 -6.96
CA SER A 49 2.39 -2.56 -6.87
C SER A 49 2.49 -3.63 -5.80
N PHE A 50 1.38 -3.95 -5.11
CA PHE A 50 1.40 -4.90 -4.01
C PHE A 50 1.91 -6.27 -4.51
N PRO A 51 3.00 -6.81 -3.93
CA PRO A 51 3.72 -7.89 -4.56
C PRO A 51 3.06 -9.23 -4.28
N ARG A 52 3.25 -10.15 -5.23
CA ARG A 52 2.90 -11.55 -5.04
C ARG A 52 3.79 -12.22 -4.00
N THR A 53 5.09 -11.90 -4.02
CA THR A 53 6.11 -12.53 -3.18
C THR A 53 6.91 -11.49 -2.44
N PHE A 54 7.22 -11.78 -1.18
CA PHE A 54 7.88 -10.84 -0.28
C PHE A 54 9.38 -11.11 -0.13
N ALA A 55 9.88 -12.22 -0.71
CA ALA A 55 11.24 -12.68 -0.50
C ALA A 55 12.30 -11.71 -1.03
N GLU A 56 12.00 -10.95 -2.08
CA GLU A 56 12.88 -9.95 -2.67
C GLU A 56 12.99 -8.66 -1.84
N TYR A 57 11.99 -8.36 -1.01
CA TYR A 57 11.95 -7.17 -0.15
C TYR A 57 12.48 -7.44 1.26
N GLY A 58 12.69 -8.71 1.61
CA GLY A 58 13.19 -9.10 2.92
C GLY A 58 12.68 -10.46 3.40
N LYS A 59 13.52 -11.15 4.15
CA LYS A 59 13.23 -12.51 4.64
C LYS A 59 12.25 -12.49 5.81
N GLU A 60 12.53 -11.67 6.81
CA GLU A 60 11.79 -11.61 8.08
C GLU A 60 11.13 -10.25 8.30
N SER A 61 11.72 -9.18 7.80
CA SER A 61 11.14 -7.83 7.78
C SER A 61 11.53 -7.13 6.49
N GLY A 62 10.84 -6.04 6.15
CA GLY A 62 11.18 -5.22 5.01
C GLY A 62 10.15 -4.13 4.72
N ALA A 63 10.43 -3.35 3.67
CA ALA A 63 9.55 -2.32 3.16
C ALA A 63 9.35 -2.48 1.65
N ILE A 64 8.14 -2.19 1.19
CA ILE A 64 7.76 -2.24 -0.23
C ILE A 64 7.21 -0.89 -0.62
N SER A 65 7.80 -0.25 -1.63
CA SER A 65 7.30 1.01 -2.16
C SER A 65 5.95 0.85 -2.86
N MET A 66 5.04 1.78 -2.61
CA MET A 66 3.75 1.92 -3.29
C MET A 66 3.96 2.70 -4.59
N LEU A 67 4.28 1.99 -5.68
CA LEU A 67 4.62 2.64 -6.96
C LEU A 67 3.43 3.38 -7.59
N GLU A 68 2.21 2.90 -7.36
CA GLU A 68 0.96 3.58 -7.75
C GLU A 68 0.80 4.93 -7.05
N TRP A 69 1.16 5.01 -5.77
CA TRP A 69 1.16 6.26 -5.01
C TRP A 69 2.21 7.21 -5.58
N GLN A 70 3.44 6.75 -5.78
CA GLN A 70 4.50 7.56 -6.38
C GLN A 70 4.13 8.09 -7.76
N ASN A 71 3.53 7.26 -8.62
CA ASN A 71 3.06 7.68 -9.93
C ASN A 71 1.92 8.70 -9.82
N TYR A 72 0.99 8.51 -8.88
CA TYR A 72 -0.06 9.48 -8.58
C TYR A 72 0.51 10.85 -8.16
N LEU A 73 1.55 10.87 -7.32
CA LEU A 73 2.28 12.10 -6.98
C LEU A 73 2.91 12.73 -8.22
N ALA A 74 3.60 11.92 -9.03
CA ALA A 74 4.36 12.37 -10.20
C ALA A 74 3.48 13.01 -11.29
N ILE A 75 2.24 12.54 -11.47
CA ILE A 75 1.29 13.17 -12.40
C ILE A 75 0.73 14.51 -11.88
N GLY A 76 0.97 14.88 -10.62
CA GLY A 76 0.46 16.11 -10.00
C GLY A 76 -0.60 15.90 -8.93
N GLY A 77 -0.85 14.65 -8.51
CA GLY A 77 -1.76 14.30 -7.43
C GLY A 77 -3.20 14.79 -7.68
N GLU A 78 -3.86 15.23 -6.60
CA GLU A 78 -5.25 15.68 -6.57
C GLU A 78 -5.58 16.80 -7.57
N LYS A 79 -4.58 17.58 -7.99
CA LYS A 79 -4.76 18.67 -8.96
C LYS A 79 -5.00 18.16 -10.38
N VAL A 80 -4.66 16.89 -10.65
CA VAL A 80 -4.70 16.30 -11.99
C VAL A 80 -5.68 15.13 -12.06
N ALA A 81 -5.67 14.25 -11.06
CA ALA A 81 -6.53 13.07 -11.00
C ALA A 81 -6.88 12.73 -9.54
N LEU A 82 -7.89 11.87 -9.37
CA LEU A 82 -8.16 11.17 -8.13
C LEU A 82 -7.22 9.96 -8.00
N TYR A 83 -6.88 9.62 -6.76
CA TYR A 83 -6.14 8.40 -6.45
C TYR A 83 -7.06 7.18 -6.45
N GLY A 84 -6.58 6.07 -7.01
CA GLY A 84 -7.21 4.75 -6.89
C GLY A 84 -6.15 3.66 -6.85
N ASP A 85 -6.49 2.54 -6.22
CA ASP A 85 -5.66 1.34 -6.23
C ASP A 85 -6.49 0.08 -5.95
N ALA A 86 -5.81 -1.06 -5.87
CA ALA A 86 -6.42 -2.35 -5.52
C ALA A 86 -6.44 -2.63 -4.00
N ALA A 87 -6.44 -1.60 -3.16
CA ALA A 87 -6.49 -1.69 -1.69
C ALA A 87 -5.40 -2.60 -1.08
N SER A 88 -4.14 -2.46 -1.53
CA SER A 88 -3.05 -3.36 -1.14
C SER A 88 -3.32 -4.83 -1.45
N ILE A 89 -3.93 -5.12 -2.59
CA ILE A 89 -4.14 -6.47 -3.09
C ILE A 89 -3.40 -6.59 -4.41
N HIS A 90 -2.74 -7.73 -4.58
CA HIS A 90 -2.06 -8.06 -5.83
C HIS A 90 -3.08 -8.24 -6.96
N GLY A 91 -2.80 -7.70 -8.15
CA GLY A 91 -3.78 -7.61 -9.24
C GLY A 91 -4.10 -8.92 -9.97
N GLU A 92 -3.27 -9.96 -9.81
CA GLU A 92 -3.40 -11.21 -10.57
C GLU A 92 -3.88 -12.40 -9.71
N PHE A 93 -4.83 -13.17 -10.24
CA PHE A 93 -5.30 -14.41 -9.64
C PHE A 93 -4.47 -15.60 -10.15
N TYR A 94 -3.96 -16.43 -9.23
CA TYR A 94 -3.20 -17.63 -9.59
C TYR A 94 -3.79 -18.89 -8.95
N PRO A 95 -4.24 -19.87 -9.76
CA PRO A 95 -4.59 -21.18 -9.24
C PRO A 95 -3.33 -21.96 -8.82
N GLY A 96 -3.39 -22.67 -7.69
CA GLY A 96 -2.49 -23.81 -7.44
C GLY A 96 -1.20 -23.57 -6.66
N SER A 97 -1.08 -22.53 -5.83
CA SER A 97 0.07 -22.41 -4.91
C SER A 97 -0.33 -22.75 -3.46
N TYR A 98 0.14 -23.91 -2.97
CA TYR A 98 0.17 -24.18 -1.53
C TYR A 98 1.42 -23.52 -0.94
N ALA A 99 1.32 -22.24 -0.62
CA ALA A 99 2.39 -21.54 0.08
C ALA A 99 2.57 -22.15 1.48
N LYS A 100 3.82 -22.44 1.86
CA LYS A 100 4.16 -22.77 3.24
C LYS A 100 3.70 -21.63 4.14
N PHE A 101 3.09 -21.96 5.27
CA PHE A 101 2.61 -20.96 6.22
C PHE A 101 3.76 -20.06 6.68
N VAL A 102 3.51 -18.75 6.62
CA VAL A 102 4.32 -17.68 7.20
C VAL A 102 3.34 -16.73 7.88
N ALA A 103 3.54 -16.43 9.16
CA ALA A 103 2.81 -15.36 9.82
C ALA A 103 3.32 -14.05 9.25
N ARG A 104 2.46 -13.28 8.58
CA ARG A 104 2.80 -11.96 8.03
C ARG A 104 1.82 -10.91 8.54
N ILE A 105 2.37 -9.78 8.95
CA ILE A 105 1.62 -8.57 9.29
C ILE A 105 2.21 -7.46 8.42
N ASP A 106 1.32 -6.72 7.76
CA ASP A 106 1.65 -5.63 6.86
C ASP A 106 1.11 -4.34 7.51
N TYR A 107 1.92 -3.28 7.54
CA TYR A 107 1.57 -1.98 8.10
C TYR A 107 1.86 -0.88 7.06
N PRO A 108 0.82 -0.22 6.52
CA PRO A 108 0.99 0.87 5.58
C PRO A 108 1.44 2.15 6.29
N THR A 109 2.48 2.77 5.73
CA THR A 109 3.02 4.10 6.05
C THR A 109 2.98 4.96 4.78
N PRO A 110 3.29 6.27 4.81
CA PRO A 110 3.29 7.10 3.60
C PRO A 110 4.15 6.47 2.49
N GLY A 111 3.51 6.11 1.36
CA GLY A 111 4.20 5.60 0.17
C GLY A 111 4.89 4.23 0.30
N VAL A 112 4.84 3.55 1.45
CA VAL A 112 5.45 2.23 1.62
C VAL A 112 4.61 1.30 2.51
N TRP A 113 4.62 0.00 2.22
CA TRP A 113 4.16 -1.04 3.14
C TRP A 113 5.35 -1.62 3.89
N ARG A 114 5.39 -1.40 5.21
CA ARG A 114 6.31 -2.13 6.10
C ARG A 114 5.70 -3.49 6.42
N PHE A 115 6.52 -4.52 6.56
CA PHE A 115 6.01 -5.84 6.91
C PHE A 115 6.93 -6.58 7.87
N GLU A 116 6.31 -7.46 8.65
CA GLU A 116 6.98 -8.44 9.51
C GLU A 116 6.50 -9.85 9.16
N ARG A 117 7.44 -10.80 9.11
CA ARG A 117 7.28 -12.19 8.68
C ARG A 117 7.96 -13.15 9.65
N ARG A 118 7.20 -14.10 10.19
CA ARG A 118 7.72 -15.13 11.09
C ARG A 118 7.37 -16.52 10.54
N ALA A 119 8.39 -17.36 10.42
CA ALA A 119 8.29 -18.75 9.97
C ALA A 119 9.13 -19.64 10.88
N GLY A 120 8.75 -20.90 11.06
CA GLY A 120 9.49 -21.82 11.92
C GLY A 120 8.59 -22.92 12.50
N SER A 121 9.09 -23.60 13.53
CA SER A 121 8.40 -24.68 14.25
C SER A 121 7.51 -24.20 15.40
N HIS A 122 7.51 -22.90 15.71
CA HIS A 122 6.67 -22.31 16.74
C HIS A 122 5.17 -22.44 16.40
N GLN A 123 4.33 -22.32 17.43
CA GLN A 123 2.89 -22.26 17.21
C GLN A 123 2.53 -20.99 16.42
N ARG A 124 1.49 -21.07 15.58
CA ARG A 124 1.07 -19.93 14.75
C ARG A 124 0.78 -18.68 15.58
N ASP A 125 0.24 -18.87 16.77
CA ASP A 125 -0.09 -17.79 17.71
C ASP A 125 1.17 -17.00 18.09
N GLU A 126 2.23 -17.71 18.51
CA GLU A 126 3.51 -17.12 18.88
C GLU A 126 4.13 -16.37 17.70
N LEU A 127 4.06 -16.94 16.49
CA LEU A 127 4.60 -16.31 15.28
C LEU A 127 3.88 -14.99 14.94
N TYR A 128 2.55 -14.93 15.05
CA TYR A 128 1.81 -13.68 14.84
C TYR A 128 2.02 -12.68 15.97
N GLN A 129 2.12 -13.13 17.22
CA GLN A 129 2.42 -12.25 18.35
C GLN A 129 3.79 -11.59 18.19
N LEU A 130 4.82 -12.35 17.81
CA LEU A 130 6.15 -11.80 17.56
C LEU A 130 6.12 -10.77 16.43
N ALA A 131 5.55 -11.11 15.28
CA ALA A 131 5.39 -10.17 14.18
C ALA A 131 4.64 -8.90 14.60
N ALA A 132 3.60 -9.01 15.42
CA ALA A 132 2.81 -7.87 15.86
C ALA A 132 3.58 -6.98 16.84
N LYS A 133 4.38 -7.56 17.73
CA LYS A 133 5.26 -6.81 18.63
C LYS A 133 6.25 -5.97 17.83
N ASP A 134 6.90 -6.60 16.85
CA ASP A 134 7.92 -5.91 16.05
C ASP A 134 7.31 -4.77 15.22
N ILE A 135 6.09 -4.93 14.69
CA ILE A 135 5.34 -3.83 14.04
C ILE A 135 5.02 -2.68 15.02
N VAL A 136 4.57 -2.98 16.26
CA VAL A 136 4.21 -1.93 17.24
C VAL A 136 5.44 -1.18 17.77
N THR A 137 6.61 -1.81 17.75
CA THR A 137 7.88 -1.19 18.17
C THR A 137 8.66 -0.55 17.03
N ASP A 138 8.20 -0.70 15.78
CA ASP A 138 8.81 -0.04 14.62
C ASP A 138 8.65 1.49 14.74
N GLU A 139 9.67 2.22 14.30
CA GLU A 139 9.68 3.69 14.33
C GLU A 139 8.52 4.32 13.53
N GLY A 140 8.04 3.62 12.49
CA GLY A 140 6.94 4.07 11.65
C GLY A 140 5.56 3.81 12.25
N TRP A 141 5.48 3.18 13.43
CA TRP A 141 4.22 2.97 14.13
C TRP A 141 3.59 4.29 14.56
N ASP A 142 2.38 4.55 14.11
CA ASP A 142 1.60 5.73 14.46
C ASP A 142 0.59 5.39 15.56
N ASP A 143 0.90 5.80 16.79
CA ASP A 143 0.02 5.61 17.93
C ASP A 143 -1.27 6.43 17.88
N SER A 144 -1.33 7.45 17.04
CA SER A 144 -2.53 8.29 16.84
C SER A 144 -3.51 7.72 15.80
N LEU A 145 -3.09 6.69 15.05
CA LEU A 145 -3.96 5.99 14.11
C LEU A 145 -4.89 5.04 14.86
N GLU A 146 -6.02 5.54 15.35
CA GLU A 146 -7.06 4.78 16.05
C GLU A 146 -8.07 4.17 15.05
N VAL A 147 -7.73 3.02 14.46
CA VAL A 147 -8.61 2.28 13.54
C VAL A 147 -8.60 0.81 13.88
N TRP A 148 -9.61 0.07 13.41
CA TRP A 148 -9.76 -1.35 13.73
C TRP A 148 -8.48 -2.16 13.51
N GLY A 149 -7.78 -1.95 12.39
CA GLY A 149 -6.55 -2.68 12.10
C GLY A 149 -5.41 -2.43 13.10
N THR A 150 -5.25 -1.21 13.61
CA THR A 150 -4.21 -0.91 14.61
C THR A 150 -4.56 -1.50 15.97
N GLU A 151 -5.85 -1.46 16.35
CA GLU A 151 -6.35 -2.12 17.56
C GLU A 151 -6.06 -3.62 17.54
N ILE A 152 -6.26 -4.28 16.40
CA ILE A 152 -5.95 -5.72 16.25
C ILE A 152 -4.45 -5.98 16.38
N ILE A 153 -3.59 -5.20 15.72
CA ILE A 153 -2.14 -5.37 15.83
C ILE A 153 -1.68 -5.17 17.29
N LYS A 154 -2.13 -4.11 17.97
CA LYS A 154 -1.84 -3.86 19.39
C LYS A 154 -2.29 -5.05 20.25
N SER A 155 -3.55 -5.48 20.11
CA SER A 155 -4.13 -6.60 20.86
C SER A 155 -3.36 -7.92 20.67
N VAL A 156 -2.94 -8.23 19.43
CA VAL A 156 -2.16 -9.44 19.14
C VAL A 156 -0.75 -9.34 19.72
N SER A 157 -0.12 -8.16 19.69
CA SER A 157 1.21 -7.94 20.29
C SER A 157 1.21 -8.24 21.79
N GLU A 158 0.11 -7.93 22.49
CA GLU A 158 -0.13 -8.22 23.90
C GLU A 158 -0.49 -9.70 24.19
N GLY A 159 -0.68 -10.52 23.15
CA GLY A 159 -0.93 -11.96 23.26
C GLY A 159 -2.36 -12.41 22.97
N ASN A 160 -3.26 -11.51 22.55
CA ASN A 160 -4.65 -11.86 22.23
C ASN A 160 -4.80 -12.43 20.81
N VAL A 161 -4.13 -13.54 20.51
CA VAL A 161 -4.03 -14.09 19.14
C VAL A 161 -5.20 -14.99 18.73
N SER A 162 -6.07 -15.36 19.67
CA SER A 162 -7.06 -16.44 19.51
C SER A 162 -7.95 -16.30 18.26
N ARG A 163 -8.26 -15.06 17.87
CA ARG A 163 -9.09 -14.76 16.69
C ARG A 163 -8.30 -14.49 15.42
N PHE A 164 -6.97 -14.34 15.42
CA PHE A 164 -6.17 -13.91 14.26
C PHE A 164 -5.09 -14.93 13.83
N LYS A 165 -5.48 -16.20 13.74
CA LYS A 165 -4.57 -17.33 13.44
C LYS A 165 -4.45 -17.71 11.96
N SER A 166 -5.09 -16.98 11.06
CA SER A 166 -5.13 -17.30 9.62
C SER A 166 -4.71 -16.11 8.75
N PRO A 167 -3.98 -16.34 7.65
CA PRO A 167 -3.55 -15.27 6.75
C PRO A 167 -4.70 -14.40 6.22
N SER A 168 -5.87 -15.00 5.96
CA SER A 168 -7.05 -14.27 5.47
C SER A 168 -7.49 -13.13 6.39
N LYS A 169 -7.35 -13.28 7.71
CA LYS A 169 -7.74 -12.25 8.67
C LYS A 169 -6.76 -11.09 8.66
N TRP A 170 -5.48 -11.37 8.46
CA TRP A 170 -4.43 -10.36 8.32
C TRP A 170 -4.52 -9.60 7.00
N ILE A 171 -5.05 -10.22 5.94
CA ILE A 171 -5.44 -9.48 4.72
C ILE A 171 -6.54 -8.46 5.05
N SER A 172 -7.57 -8.83 5.82
CA SER A 172 -8.60 -7.88 6.24
C SER A 172 -8.03 -6.72 7.08
N VAL A 173 -7.12 -7.02 8.01
CA VAL A 173 -6.42 -5.99 8.81
C VAL A 173 -5.65 -5.03 7.92
N ARG A 174 -4.84 -5.54 6.98
CA ARG A 174 -4.09 -4.71 6.03
C ARG A 174 -5.00 -3.85 5.17
N VAL A 175 -6.06 -4.42 4.60
CA VAL A 175 -7.01 -3.68 3.74
C VAL A 175 -7.65 -2.53 4.51
N ASN A 176 -8.07 -2.78 5.76
CA ASN A 176 -8.60 -1.71 6.61
C ASN A 176 -7.56 -0.62 6.84
N LEU A 177 -6.35 -0.98 7.32
CA LEU A 177 -5.28 0.00 7.56
C LEU A 177 -4.95 0.82 6.32
N HIS A 178 -4.85 0.17 5.16
CA HIS A 178 -4.49 0.82 3.91
C HIS A 178 -5.53 1.85 3.50
N ILE A 179 -6.81 1.50 3.52
CA ILE A 179 -7.89 2.42 3.18
C ILE A 179 -7.88 3.63 4.11
N GLU A 180 -7.81 3.40 5.43
CA GLU A 180 -7.79 4.48 6.43
C GLU A 180 -6.56 5.39 6.27
N ARG A 181 -5.38 4.82 5.99
CA ARG A 181 -4.15 5.57 5.74
C ARG A 181 -4.25 6.42 4.47
N MET A 182 -4.71 5.83 3.36
CA MET A 182 -4.83 6.55 2.10
C MET A 182 -5.81 7.71 2.20
N ILE A 183 -6.94 7.54 2.90
CA ILE A 183 -7.89 8.63 3.16
C ILE A 183 -7.19 9.77 3.89
N ARG A 184 -6.50 9.48 5.00
CA ARG A 184 -5.78 10.50 5.78
C ARG A 184 -4.71 11.23 4.96
N PHE A 185 -3.89 10.49 4.20
CA PHE A 185 -2.84 11.11 3.37
C PHE A 185 -3.39 12.01 2.26
N ILE A 186 -4.58 11.70 1.76
CA ILE A 186 -5.28 12.55 0.78
C ILE A 186 -5.85 13.79 1.50
N GLU A 187 -6.51 13.61 2.65
CA GLU A 187 -7.12 14.70 3.44
C GLU A 187 -6.11 15.70 4.01
N ASP A 188 -4.96 15.21 4.49
CA ASP A 188 -3.86 16.01 5.04
C ASP A 188 -3.08 16.78 3.96
N GLY A 189 -3.47 16.60 2.69
CA GLY A 189 -2.86 17.24 1.54
C GLY A 189 -1.56 16.55 1.14
N VAL A 190 -1.55 16.03 -0.08
CA VAL A 190 -0.46 15.24 -0.67
C VAL A 190 0.95 15.86 -0.52
N LEU A 191 1.06 17.20 -0.49
CA LEU A 191 2.33 17.92 -0.39
C LEU A 191 2.88 18.06 1.04
N SER A 192 2.09 17.81 2.08
CA SER A 192 2.56 17.85 3.48
C SER A 192 3.49 16.68 3.80
N HIS A 193 3.35 15.56 3.08
CA HIS A 193 4.07 14.31 3.31
C HIS A 193 5.32 14.10 2.43
N ILE A 194 5.66 15.04 1.54
CA ILE A 194 6.85 14.94 0.67
C ILE A 194 8.12 15.47 1.37
N ASN A 195 7.96 16.29 2.41
CA ASN A 195 9.06 17.02 3.04
C ASN A 195 9.69 16.34 4.26
N ASP A 196 9.13 15.24 4.78
CA ASP A 196 9.68 14.60 5.99
C ASP A 196 10.73 13.51 5.71
N ASP A 197 10.75 12.90 4.51
CA ASP A 197 11.68 11.79 4.18
C ASP A 197 12.82 12.17 3.21
N THR A 198 12.88 13.41 2.72
CA THR A 198 13.88 13.83 1.71
C THR A 198 15.19 14.38 2.27
N ASP A 199 15.31 14.54 3.59
CA ASP A 199 16.52 15.09 4.22
C ASP A 199 17.56 14.02 4.63
N GLU A 200 17.25 12.71 4.59
CA GLU A 200 18.18 11.66 5.05
C GLU A 200 19.03 10.99 3.95
N TYR A 201 18.76 11.22 2.66
CA TYR A 201 19.46 10.53 1.56
C TYR A 201 20.46 11.38 0.76
N ASN A 202 20.63 12.67 1.07
CA ASN A 202 21.52 13.57 0.32
C ASN A 202 22.96 13.70 0.86
N SER A 203 23.41 12.82 1.78
CA SER A 203 24.79 12.85 2.31
C SER A 203 25.67 11.71 1.79
N VAL A 204 25.58 11.37 0.50
CA VAL A 204 26.63 10.60 -0.18
C VAL A 204 27.16 11.42 -1.34
N GLU A 205 28.28 12.12 -1.08
CA GLU A 205 29.07 12.81 -2.09
C GLU A 205 29.58 11.80 -3.13
N TRP A 206 29.46 12.14 -4.41
CA TRP A 206 30.20 11.52 -5.52
C TRP A 206 31.47 12.33 -5.82
#